data_AF-A0A958W4M6-F1
#
_entry.id   AF-A0A958W4M6-F1
#
_cell.length_a   1.000
_cell.length_b   1.000
_cell.length_c   1.000
_cell.angle_alpha   90.00
_cell.angle_beta   90.00
_cell.angle_gamma   90.00
#
_symmetry.space_group_name_H-M   'P 1'
#
loop_
_entity.id
_entity.type
_entity.pdbx_description
1 polymer ?
#
loop_
_entity_poly.entity_id
_entity_poly.type
_entity_poly.pdbx_seq_one_letter_code
_entity_poly.pdbx_strand_id
1 'polypeptide(L)'
;MRIPYTVDSRWLMLLLFSILSVYIVYKQATDSNAVDLETQLVRHERMLAGDSEFFNPWQYRVFSTYLVEGFYQAIHFVVPKVDQIYSFLFFRFLQNILIFYIAYLYYKSLEIKNPLLILTGVCILSYSMAHSVFQSDLSFNTYFGILFYLLGAWLIIREKYTWIIPLMFVAALNRETSLLIPAMLVVPFIQWKKRTVSGKVLTVGIASVVAFFVAFIGVRLYYGYQPSEGIHGMKGFADYLLFNIRFKRMYPELIGTLGFLPIIVLLFLRRLPLLLQQWFWIVCPVWFGIHLSYSTAVETRLFLVPQALIFIPAFLYLIEDWYRKQLVTQD
;
A
#
# COMPACT_ATOMS: atom_id res chain seq x y z
N MET A 1 23.08 13.32 -27.11
CA MET A 1 23.01 14.67 -26.49
C MET A 1 23.01 14.48 -24.98
N ARG A 2 24.14 14.72 -24.27
CA ARG A 2 24.20 14.61 -22.80
C ARG A 2 23.69 15.92 -22.22
N ILE A 3 22.46 15.93 -21.69
CA ILE A 3 21.93 17.09 -20.97
C ILE A 3 22.76 17.26 -19.68
N PRO A 4 23.43 18.40 -19.46
CA PRO A 4 24.18 18.64 -18.24
C PRO A 4 23.20 18.91 -17.10
N TYR A 5 22.85 17.89 -16.32
CA TYR A 5 22.03 18.06 -15.11
C TYR A 5 22.94 18.44 -13.93
N THR A 6 23.09 19.74 -13.67
CA THR A 6 23.78 20.29 -12.48
C THR A 6 22.85 20.68 -11.34
N VAL A 7 21.53 20.62 -11.52
CA VAL A 7 20.59 20.67 -10.39
C VAL A 7 20.66 19.32 -9.68
N ASP A 8 20.97 19.33 -8.39
CA ASP A 8 20.91 18.12 -7.57
C ASP A 8 19.49 17.54 -7.65
N SER A 9 19.37 16.47 -8.43
CA SER A 9 18.13 15.77 -8.76
C SER A 9 17.28 15.44 -7.52
N ARG A 10 17.86 15.39 -6.32
CA ARG A 10 17.16 15.15 -5.06
C ARG A 10 16.17 16.25 -4.71
N TRP A 11 16.52 17.52 -4.89
CA TRP A 11 15.63 18.65 -4.58
C TRP A 11 14.46 18.71 -5.55
N LEU A 12 14.71 18.47 -6.83
CA LEU A 12 13.67 18.38 -7.84
C LEU A 12 12.70 17.24 -7.53
N MET A 13 13.20 16.07 -7.15
CA MET A 13 12.34 14.95 -6.73
C MET A 13 11.51 15.29 -5.50
N LEU A 14 12.11 15.91 -4.47
CA LEU A 14 11.38 16.32 -3.27
C LEU A 14 10.27 17.33 -3.59
N LEU A 15 10.56 18.32 -4.43
CA LEU A 15 9.57 19.29 -4.91
C LEU A 15 8.43 18.58 -5.66
N LEU A 16 8.74 17.66 -6.58
CA LEU A 16 7.74 16.89 -7.31
C LEU A 16 6.88 16.03 -6.37
N PHE A 17 7.49 15.32 -5.42
CA PHE A 17 6.76 14.53 -4.42
C PHE A 17 5.86 15.41 -3.56
N SER A 18 6.31 16.63 -3.25
CA SER A 18 5.52 17.60 -2.49
C SER A 18 4.31 18.07 -3.30
N ILE A 19 4.49 18.43 -4.57
CA ILE A 19 3.39 18.84 -5.47
C ILE A 19 2.35 17.72 -5.61
N LEU A 20 2.81 16.49 -5.87
CA LEU A 20 1.94 15.32 -5.98
C LEU A 20 1.20 15.02 -4.66
N SER A 21 1.89 15.17 -3.53
CA SER A 21 1.29 15.00 -2.21
C SER A 21 0.21 16.03 -1.91
N VAL A 22 0.46 17.31 -2.24
CA VAL A 22 -0.54 18.39 -2.15
C VAL A 22 -1.75 18.07 -3.02
N TYR A 23 -1.54 17.60 -4.25
CA TYR A 23 -2.63 17.19 -5.13
C TYR A 23 -3.50 16.09 -4.51
N ILE A 24 -2.89 15.05 -3.92
CA ILE A 24 -3.65 14.00 -3.22
C ILE A 24 -4.42 14.60 -2.05
N VAL A 25 -3.76 15.34 -1.15
CA VAL A 25 -4.41 15.91 0.04
C VAL A 25 -5.58 16.80 -0.36
N TYR A 26 -5.37 17.70 -1.34
CA TYR A 26 -6.41 18.56 -1.88
C TYR A 26 -7.58 17.72 -2.41
N LYS A 27 -7.30 16.74 -3.28
CA LYS A 27 -8.33 15.90 -3.86
C LYS A 27 -9.11 15.15 -2.80
N GLN A 28 -8.46 14.57 -1.80
CA GLN A 28 -9.11 13.84 -0.72
C GLN A 28 -9.93 14.74 0.21
N ALA A 29 -9.48 15.98 0.43
CA ALA A 29 -10.19 16.94 1.27
C ALA A 29 -11.40 17.58 0.59
N THR A 30 -11.40 17.68 -0.75
CA THR A 30 -12.46 18.37 -1.50
C THR A 30 -13.33 17.44 -2.33
N ASP A 31 -13.03 16.14 -2.42
CA ASP A 31 -13.86 15.20 -3.18
C ASP A 31 -15.18 14.94 -2.45
N SER A 32 -16.29 15.30 -3.07
CA SER A 32 -17.63 15.06 -2.53
C SER A 32 -17.99 13.57 -2.40
N ASN A 33 -17.18 12.66 -2.96
CA ASN A 33 -17.34 11.22 -2.76
C ASN A 33 -16.61 10.74 -1.49
N ALA A 34 -15.71 11.52 -0.89
CA ALA A 34 -15.07 11.16 0.37
C ALA A 34 -16.03 11.38 1.55
N VAL A 35 -15.75 10.70 2.67
CA VAL A 35 -16.42 10.99 3.95
C VAL A 35 -16.01 12.40 4.39
N ASP A 36 -16.97 13.21 4.85
CA ASP A 36 -16.67 14.56 5.31
C ASP A 36 -15.70 14.56 6.50
N LEU A 37 -14.97 15.64 6.66
CA LEU A 37 -13.87 15.72 7.64
C LEU A 37 -14.36 15.62 9.09
N GLU A 38 -15.57 16.07 9.40
CA GLU A 38 -16.14 16.01 10.75
C GLU A 38 -16.47 14.56 11.13
N THR A 39 -17.15 13.83 10.25
CA THR A 39 -17.41 12.39 10.42
C THR A 39 -16.11 11.60 10.61
N GLN A 40 -15.03 11.98 9.92
CA GLN A 40 -13.72 11.35 10.10
C GLN A 40 -13.14 11.56 11.50
N LEU A 41 -13.26 12.78 12.06
CA LEU A 41 -12.80 13.07 13.42
C LEU A 41 -13.60 12.27 14.45
N VAL A 42 -14.93 12.24 14.32
CA VAL A 42 -15.80 11.45 15.20
C VAL A 42 -15.42 9.97 15.17
N ARG A 43 -15.16 9.41 13.99
CA ARG A 43 -14.70 8.01 13.85
C ARG A 43 -13.34 7.77 14.51
N HIS A 44 -12.42 8.72 14.39
CA HIS A 44 -11.11 8.66 15.04
C HIS A 44 -11.23 8.68 16.57
N GLU A 45 -12.01 9.61 17.12
CA GLU A 45 -12.27 9.71 18.56
C GLU A 45 -12.92 8.44 19.13
N ARG A 46 -13.92 7.90 18.42
CA ARG A 46 -14.56 6.63 18.79
C ARG A 46 -13.58 5.46 18.80
N MET A 47 -12.66 5.42 17.84
CA MET A 47 -11.63 4.38 17.80
C MET A 47 -10.68 4.49 18.99
N LEU A 48 -10.24 5.71 19.35
CA LEU A 48 -9.42 5.96 20.55
C LEU A 48 -10.15 5.56 21.85
N ALA A 49 -11.46 5.77 21.90
CA ALA A 49 -12.31 5.39 23.02
C ALA A 49 -12.59 3.87 23.09
N GLY A 50 -12.19 3.08 22.08
CA GLY A 50 -12.48 1.65 22.02
C GLY A 50 -13.90 1.30 21.56
N ASP A 51 -14.60 2.25 20.93
CA ASP A 51 -16.00 2.15 20.48
C ASP A 51 -16.11 2.36 18.95
N SER A 52 -15.23 1.71 18.17
CA SER A 52 -15.29 1.78 16.70
C SER A 52 -16.65 1.31 16.16
N GLU A 53 -17.27 2.14 15.31
CA GLU A 53 -18.56 1.86 14.63
C GLU A 53 -18.57 0.50 13.91
N PHE A 54 -17.41 0.09 13.39
CA PHE A 54 -17.21 -1.20 12.77
C PHE A 54 -16.09 -1.91 13.53
N PHE A 55 -16.43 -2.68 14.57
CA PHE A 55 -15.43 -3.20 15.50
C PHE A 55 -14.32 -4.02 14.83
N ASN A 56 -14.66 -5.15 14.20
CA ASN A 56 -13.68 -5.99 13.52
C ASN A 56 -13.80 -5.79 12.00
N PRO A 57 -12.72 -5.40 11.30
CA PRO A 57 -11.32 -5.32 11.76
C PRO A 57 -10.83 -3.98 12.31
N TRP A 58 -11.61 -2.88 12.26
CA TRP A 58 -11.05 -1.53 12.47
C TRP A 58 -10.52 -1.24 13.88
N GLN A 59 -11.17 -1.74 14.94
CA GLN A 59 -10.74 -1.58 16.33
C GLN A 59 -9.33 -2.13 16.58
N TYR A 60 -8.90 -3.12 15.80
CA TYR A 60 -7.58 -3.74 15.95
C TYR A 60 -6.48 -3.05 15.13
N ARG A 61 -6.81 -2.01 14.34
CA ARG A 61 -5.85 -1.29 13.48
C ARG A 61 -5.25 -0.10 14.22
N VAL A 62 -4.54 -0.41 15.30
CA VAL A 62 -4.07 0.58 16.29
C VAL A 62 -2.94 1.46 15.78
N PHE A 63 -2.04 0.92 14.95
CA PHE A 63 -0.80 1.62 14.59
C PHE A 63 -1.05 3.00 13.98
N SER A 64 -1.85 3.06 12.91
CA SER A 64 -2.07 4.31 12.19
C SER A 64 -2.79 5.35 13.04
N THR A 65 -3.74 4.93 13.87
CA THR A 65 -4.54 5.84 14.69
C THR A 65 -3.69 6.48 15.76
N TYR A 66 -2.96 5.68 16.55
CA TYR A 66 -2.12 6.24 17.61
C TYR A 66 -0.95 7.06 17.06
N LEU A 67 -0.42 6.71 15.89
CA LEU A 67 0.66 7.49 15.28
C LEU A 67 0.16 8.87 14.79
N VAL A 68 -1.02 8.93 14.19
CA VAL A 68 -1.65 10.18 13.75
C VAL A 68 -2.07 11.03 14.95
N GLU A 69 -2.62 10.41 15.99
CA GLU A 69 -2.99 11.07 17.23
C GLU A 69 -1.77 11.67 17.94
N GLY A 70 -0.69 10.89 18.10
CA GLY A 70 0.55 11.37 18.69
C GLY A 70 1.18 12.50 17.88
N PHE A 71 1.07 12.47 16.55
CA PHE A 71 1.51 13.56 15.70
C PHE A 71 0.69 14.84 15.92
N TYR A 72 -0.63 14.74 16.01
CA TYR A 72 -1.49 15.86 16.37
C TYR A 72 -1.11 16.45 17.73
N GLN A 73 -0.96 15.61 18.77
CA GLN A 73 -0.59 16.08 20.11
C GLN A 73 0.76 16.81 20.12
N ALA A 74 1.74 16.31 19.37
CA ALA A 74 3.04 16.97 19.23
C ALA A 74 2.95 18.33 18.52
N ILE A 75 2.15 18.45 17.46
CA ILE A 75 1.91 19.74 16.79
C ILE A 75 1.16 20.69 17.69
N HIS A 76 0.11 20.23 18.36
CA HIS A 76 -0.73 21.05 19.23
C HIS A 76 0.07 21.59 20.42
N PHE A 77 1.01 20.80 20.96
CA PHE A 77 1.93 21.26 21.99
C PHE A 77 2.79 22.46 21.54
N VAL A 78 3.20 22.50 20.27
CA VAL A 78 4.01 23.60 19.72
C VAL A 78 3.14 24.76 19.21
N VAL A 79 1.98 24.45 18.63
CA VAL A 79 1.05 25.42 18.05
C VAL A 79 -0.39 25.10 18.50
N PRO A 80 -0.81 25.57 19.69
CA PRO A 80 -2.11 25.21 20.29
C PRO A 80 -3.35 25.62 19.50
N LYS A 81 -3.20 26.50 18.50
CA LYS A 81 -4.29 26.96 17.64
C LYS A 81 -4.52 26.09 16.40
N VAL A 82 -3.70 25.06 16.18
CA VAL A 82 -3.87 24.16 15.02
C VAL A 82 -4.97 23.17 15.31
N ASP A 83 -6.00 23.16 14.46
CA ASP A 83 -7.07 22.16 14.52
C ASP A 83 -6.55 20.76 14.17
N GLN A 84 -7.17 19.75 14.77
CA GLN A 84 -6.80 18.34 14.59
C GLN A 84 -6.84 17.93 13.11
N ILE A 85 -7.84 18.42 12.36
CA ILE A 85 -7.98 18.08 10.94
C ILE A 85 -6.81 18.56 10.09
N TYR A 86 -6.29 19.76 10.33
CA TYR A 86 -5.12 20.27 9.61
C TYR A 86 -3.87 19.47 9.95
N SER A 87 -3.74 19.01 11.20
CA SER A 87 -2.66 18.08 11.59
C SER A 87 -2.76 16.76 10.84
N PHE A 88 -3.97 16.22 10.65
CA PHE A 88 -4.19 14.97 9.92
C PHE A 88 -3.89 15.11 8.43
N LEU A 89 -4.30 16.21 7.80
CA LEU A 89 -3.98 16.51 6.40
C LEU A 89 -2.48 16.74 6.21
N PHE A 90 -1.80 17.38 7.17
CA PHE A 90 -0.36 17.53 7.14
C PHE A 90 0.38 16.19 7.34
N PHE A 91 -0.13 15.32 8.21
CA PHE A 91 0.40 13.96 8.35
C PHE A 91 0.25 13.17 7.05
N ARG A 92 -0.92 13.24 6.41
CA ARG A 92 -1.18 12.65 5.07
C ARG A 92 -0.15 13.14 4.06
N PHE A 93 0.12 14.45 4.05
CA PHE A 93 1.10 15.05 3.16
C PHE A 93 2.50 14.43 3.33
N LEU A 94 2.97 14.29 4.57
CA LEU A 94 4.25 13.66 4.88
C LEU A 94 4.27 12.16 4.56
N GLN A 95 3.18 11.45 4.85
CA GLN A 95 3.04 10.03 4.56
C GLN A 95 3.15 9.75 3.05
N ASN A 96 2.51 10.58 2.21
CA ASN A 96 2.58 10.46 0.77
C ASN A 96 4.00 10.69 0.23
N ILE A 97 4.72 11.71 0.74
CA ILE A 97 6.13 11.94 0.36
C ILE A 97 6.97 10.70 0.68
N LEU A 98 6.77 10.12 1.87
CA LEU A 98 7.49 8.91 2.27
C LEU A 98 7.15 7.72 1.36
N ILE A 99 5.87 7.52 1.01
CA ILE A 99 5.45 6.49 0.05
C ILE A 99 6.15 6.67 -1.30
N PHE A 100 6.17 7.90 -1.85
CA PHE A 100 6.82 8.17 -3.13
C PHE A 100 8.33 7.95 -3.09
N TYR A 101 8.97 8.34 -1.99
CA TYR A 101 10.39 8.11 -1.80
C TYR A 101 10.73 6.60 -1.75
N ILE A 102 9.99 5.81 -0.98
CA ILE A 102 10.20 4.35 -0.94
C ILE A 102 9.83 3.70 -2.27
N ALA A 103 8.78 4.14 -2.96
CA ALA A 103 8.43 3.68 -4.31
C ALA A 103 9.58 3.93 -5.31
N TYR A 104 10.18 5.12 -5.28
CA TYR A 104 11.35 5.45 -6.07
C TYR A 104 12.54 4.51 -5.81
N LEU A 105 12.85 4.24 -4.53
CA LEU A 105 13.91 3.31 -4.15
C LEU A 105 13.62 1.88 -4.61
N TYR A 106 12.36 1.46 -4.48
CA TYR A 106 11.90 0.16 -4.94
C TYR A 106 12.01 0.01 -6.47
N TYR A 107 11.52 0.97 -7.25
CA TYR A 107 11.61 0.93 -8.72
C TYR A 107 13.06 0.88 -9.20
N LYS A 108 13.95 1.66 -8.58
CA LYS A 108 15.39 1.57 -8.86
C LYS A 108 15.98 0.21 -8.53
N SER A 109 15.52 -0.43 -7.46
CA SER A 109 16.00 -1.75 -7.07
C SER A 109 15.59 -2.87 -8.04
N LEU A 110 14.55 -2.64 -8.86
CA LEU A 110 14.13 -3.51 -9.96
C LEU A 110 14.90 -3.24 -11.27
N GLU A 111 16.04 -2.56 -11.20
CA GLU A 111 16.89 -2.19 -12.34
C GLU A 111 16.22 -1.30 -13.39
N ILE A 112 15.14 -0.59 -13.04
CA ILE A 112 14.57 0.46 -13.90
C ILE A 112 15.54 1.64 -13.85
N LYS A 113 16.22 1.94 -14.96
CA LYS A 113 17.28 2.95 -15.01
C LYS A 113 16.79 4.31 -15.49
N ASN A 114 15.76 4.33 -16.34
CA ASN A 114 15.23 5.57 -16.89
C ASN A 114 14.54 6.43 -15.81
N PRO A 115 15.09 7.63 -15.46
CA PRO A 115 14.52 8.47 -14.40
C PRO A 115 13.15 9.03 -14.75
N LEU A 116 12.87 9.30 -16.04
CA LEU A 116 11.56 9.76 -16.47
C LEU A 116 10.52 8.66 -16.30
N LEU A 117 10.89 7.40 -16.57
CA LEU A 117 10.01 6.25 -16.39
C LEU A 117 9.69 6.01 -14.91
N ILE A 118 10.68 6.15 -14.02
CA ILE A 118 10.44 6.12 -12.56
C ILE A 118 9.48 7.24 -12.15
N LEU A 119 9.68 8.46 -12.65
CA LEU A 119 8.79 9.58 -12.38
C LEU A 119 7.37 9.31 -12.88
N THR A 120 7.21 8.75 -14.09
CA THR A 120 5.91 8.30 -14.61
C THR A 120 5.25 7.31 -13.65
N GLY A 121 6.00 6.35 -13.11
CA GLY A 121 5.49 5.42 -12.11
C GLY A 121 4.98 6.10 -10.84
N VAL A 122 5.69 7.11 -10.35
CA VAL A 122 5.27 7.91 -9.19
C VAL A 122 4.03 8.76 -9.51
N CYS A 123 3.95 9.34 -10.70
CA CYS A 123 2.76 10.08 -11.15
C CYS A 123 1.54 9.16 -11.25
N ILE A 124 1.69 7.95 -11.80
CA ILE A 124 0.60 6.95 -11.84
C ILE A 124 0.18 6.58 -10.41
N LEU A 125 1.13 6.31 -9.52
CA LEU A 125 0.83 6.00 -8.12
C LEU A 125 0.07 7.15 -7.44
N SER A 126 0.52 8.39 -7.65
CA SER A 126 -0.15 9.57 -7.12
C SER A 126 -1.58 9.72 -7.64
N TYR A 127 -1.79 9.49 -8.93
CA TYR A 127 -3.11 9.51 -9.54
C TYR A 127 -4.02 8.42 -8.95
N SER A 128 -3.53 7.18 -8.87
CA SER A 128 -4.26 6.06 -8.25
C SER A 128 -4.66 6.38 -6.80
N MET A 129 -3.75 6.95 -6.01
CA MET A 129 -4.02 7.35 -4.62
C MET A 129 -5.11 8.43 -4.54
N ALA A 130 -5.02 9.49 -5.36
CA ALA A 130 -5.98 10.59 -5.38
C ALA A 130 -7.41 10.14 -5.78
N HIS A 131 -7.52 9.15 -6.66
CA HIS A 131 -8.80 8.66 -7.20
C HIS A 131 -9.35 7.42 -6.49
N SER A 132 -8.81 7.07 -5.33
CA SER A 132 -9.20 5.86 -4.58
C SER A 132 -10.20 6.08 -3.43
N VAL A 133 -10.82 7.28 -3.37
CA VAL A 133 -11.49 7.79 -2.17
C VAL A 133 -13.02 7.66 -2.14
N PHE A 134 -13.60 6.78 -2.95
CA PHE A 134 -15.04 6.54 -2.91
C PHE A 134 -15.50 6.12 -1.50
N GLN A 135 -16.34 6.95 -0.88
CA GLN A 135 -16.88 6.84 0.48
C GLN A 135 -15.83 6.47 1.53
N SER A 136 -14.65 7.08 1.39
CA SER A 136 -13.48 6.82 2.24
C SER A 136 -13.23 7.93 3.24
N ASP A 137 -12.79 7.56 4.44
CA ASP A 137 -11.99 8.47 5.28
C ASP A 137 -10.57 8.65 4.70
N LEU A 138 -9.71 9.42 5.37
CA LEU A 138 -8.29 9.51 4.97
C LEU A 138 -7.62 8.12 4.96
N SER A 139 -8.10 7.13 5.73
CA SER A 139 -7.65 5.73 5.65
C SER A 139 -6.15 5.56 5.83
N PHE A 140 -5.57 6.21 6.85
CA PHE A 140 -4.12 6.16 7.15
C PHE A 140 -3.56 4.74 7.18
N ASN A 141 -4.34 3.79 7.69
CA ASN A 141 -4.03 2.36 7.70
C ASN A 141 -3.78 1.77 6.31
N THR A 142 -4.58 2.15 5.30
CA THR A 142 -4.44 1.64 3.93
C THR A 142 -3.14 2.12 3.29
N TYR A 143 -2.80 3.39 3.51
CA TYR A 143 -1.59 4.00 2.98
C TYR A 143 -0.32 3.56 3.72
N PHE A 144 -0.41 3.29 5.03
CA PHE A 144 0.65 2.55 5.72
C PHE A 144 0.82 1.15 5.17
N GLY A 145 -0.27 0.49 4.74
CA GLY A 145 -0.20 -0.75 3.98
C GLY A 145 0.70 -0.61 2.75
N ILE A 146 0.46 0.39 1.90
CA ILE A 146 1.31 0.67 0.72
C ILE A 146 2.78 0.84 1.15
N LEU A 147 3.04 1.67 2.16
CA LEU A 147 4.38 1.93 2.65
C LEU A 147 5.08 0.64 3.12
N PHE A 148 4.42 -0.19 3.92
CA PHE A 148 5.00 -1.43 4.46
C PHE A 148 5.28 -2.46 3.37
N TYR A 149 4.42 -2.59 2.37
CA TYR A 149 4.67 -3.49 1.25
C TYR A 149 5.83 -3.01 0.37
N LEU A 150 5.89 -1.71 0.05
CA LEU A 150 7.01 -1.15 -0.71
C LEU A 150 8.33 -1.26 0.06
N LEU A 151 8.31 -0.98 1.36
CA LEU A 151 9.48 -1.11 2.23
C LEU A 151 9.93 -2.58 2.34
N GLY A 152 8.98 -3.50 2.53
CA GLY A 152 9.24 -4.94 2.55
C GLY A 152 9.87 -5.42 1.24
N ALA A 153 9.30 -5.03 0.10
CA ALA A 153 9.84 -5.35 -1.22
C ALA A 153 11.26 -4.83 -1.42
N TRP A 154 11.51 -3.56 -1.07
CA TRP A 154 12.83 -2.95 -1.14
C TRP A 154 13.84 -3.67 -0.23
N LEU A 155 13.48 -3.99 1.02
CA LEU A 155 14.34 -4.73 1.94
C LEU A 155 14.68 -6.13 1.43
N ILE A 156 13.71 -6.84 0.83
CA ILE A 156 13.92 -8.17 0.24
C ILE A 156 14.91 -8.09 -0.92
N ILE A 157 14.73 -7.15 -1.86
CA ILE A 157 15.62 -6.98 -3.02
C ILE A 157 17.03 -6.57 -2.58
N ARG A 158 17.15 -5.76 -1.53
CA ARG A 158 18.43 -5.33 -0.95
C ARG A 158 19.05 -6.34 0.01
N GLU A 159 18.45 -7.53 0.13
CA GLU A 159 18.90 -8.64 0.99
C GLU A 159 19.01 -8.26 2.48
N LYS A 160 18.23 -7.25 2.92
CA LYS A 160 18.17 -6.77 4.30
C LYS A 160 17.07 -7.50 5.09
N TYR A 161 17.07 -8.83 5.01
CA TYR A 161 15.97 -9.67 5.50
C TYR A 161 15.66 -9.48 6.99
N THR A 162 16.67 -9.25 7.84
CA THR A 162 16.46 -9.11 9.30
C THR A 162 15.53 -7.95 9.68
N TRP A 163 15.46 -6.90 8.86
CA TRP A 163 14.55 -5.77 9.07
C TRP A 163 13.08 -6.10 8.77
N ILE A 164 12.79 -7.24 8.12
CA ILE A 164 11.42 -7.70 7.90
C ILE A 164 10.73 -8.07 9.22
N ILE A 165 11.49 -8.49 10.24
CA ILE A 165 10.93 -8.86 11.55
C ILE A 165 10.29 -7.66 12.27
N PRO A 166 11.02 -6.54 12.55
CA PRO A 166 10.40 -5.37 13.16
C PRO A 166 9.36 -4.73 12.23
N LEU A 167 9.57 -4.76 10.91
CA LEU A 167 8.56 -4.31 9.94
C LEU A 167 7.25 -5.09 10.11
N MET A 168 7.31 -6.42 10.27
CA MET A 168 6.11 -7.24 10.42
C MET A 168 5.37 -6.99 11.71
N PHE A 169 6.08 -6.78 12.82
CA PHE A 169 5.44 -6.41 14.07
C PHE A 169 4.59 -5.14 13.89
N VAL A 170 5.18 -4.09 13.30
CA VAL A 170 4.50 -2.81 13.07
C VAL A 170 3.39 -2.93 12.01
N ALA A 171 3.61 -3.69 10.94
CA ALA A 171 2.63 -3.89 9.89
C ALA A 171 1.40 -4.68 10.37
N ALA A 172 1.59 -5.63 11.30
CA ALA A 172 0.52 -6.39 11.92
C ALA A 172 -0.38 -5.53 12.83
N LEU A 173 0.21 -4.55 13.55
CA LEU A 173 -0.55 -3.54 14.31
C LEU A 173 -1.39 -2.61 13.42
N ASN A 174 -1.13 -2.61 12.11
CA ASN A 174 -1.81 -1.77 11.15
C ASN A 174 -2.91 -2.52 10.38
N ARG A 175 -2.59 -3.69 9.78
CA ARG A 175 -3.54 -4.52 9.02
C ARG A 175 -3.11 -6.00 9.00
N GLU A 176 -4.10 -6.89 9.04
CA GLU A 176 -3.93 -8.35 8.97
C GLU A 176 -3.35 -8.82 7.64
N THR A 177 -3.71 -8.13 6.54
CA THR A 177 -3.27 -8.50 5.19
C THR A 177 -1.75 -8.48 5.05
N SER A 178 -1.04 -7.72 5.90
CA SER A 178 0.43 -7.61 5.94
C SER A 178 1.15 -8.97 6.05
N LEU A 179 0.47 -10.04 6.48
CA LEU A 179 1.00 -11.40 6.52
C LEU A 179 1.53 -11.91 5.16
N LEU A 180 1.20 -11.25 4.04
CA LEU A 180 1.79 -11.59 2.74
C LEU A 180 3.24 -11.13 2.56
N ILE A 181 3.75 -10.19 3.37
CA ILE A 181 5.15 -9.74 3.30
C ILE A 181 6.14 -10.89 3.58
N PRO A 182 6.01 -11.70 4.67
CA PRO A 182 6.89 -12.85 4.85
C PRO A 182 6.72 -13.91 3.75
N ALA A 183 5.54 -14.04 3.14
CA ALA A 183 5.35 -14.90 1.97
C ALA A 183 6.15 -14.39 0.75
N MET A 184 6.18 -13.08 0.52
CA MET A 184 7.02 -12.45 -0.51
C MET A 184 8.52 -12.70 -0.29
N LEU A 185 8.97 -12.84 0.96
CA LEU A 185 10.36 -13.17 1.28
C LEU A 185 10.69 -14.63 0.92
N VAL A 186 9.81 -15.58 1.25
CA VAL A 186 10.12 -17.01 1.16
C VAL A 186 9.87 -17.59 -0.23
N VAL A 187 8.73 -17.27 -0.85
CA VAL A 187 8.29 -17.93 -2.10
C VAL A 187 9.26 -17.75 -3.27
N PRO A 188 9.98 -16.62 -3.44
CA PRO A 188 10.96 -16.51 -4.51
C PRO A 188 12.05 -17.61 -4.49
N PHE A 189 12.33 -18.16 -3.30
CA PHE A 189 13.30 -19.24 -3.10
C PHE A 189 12.70 -20.64 -3.26
N ILE A 190 11.37 -20.76 -3.35
CA ILE A 190 10.67 -22.01 -3.65
C ILE A 190 10.58 -22.15 -5.18
N GLN A 191 11.71 -22.45 -5.83
CA GLN A 191 11.68 -22.83 -7.24
C GLN A 191 11.27 -24.30 -7.36
N TRP A 192 10.27 -24.60 -8.19
CA TRP A 192 9.77 -25.96 -8.45
C TRP A 192 10.83 -26.96 -8.95
N LYS A 193 12.03 -26.52 -9.35
CA LYS A 193 13.00 -27.39 -10.04
C LYS A 193 14.38 -27.57 -9.40
N LYS A 194 14.75 -26.83 -8.34
CA LYS A 194 15.93 -27.02 -7.46
C LYS A 194 16.36 -25.67 -6.89
N ARG A 195 16.14 -25.43 -5.59
CA ARG A 195 17.04 -24.68 -4.71
C ARG A 195 16.58 -24.83 -3.27
N THR A 196 17.56 -25.00 -2.39
CA THR A 196 17.40 -24.98 -0.94
C THR A 196 17.20 -23.53 -0.50
N VAL A 197 16.06 -23.21 0.13
CA VAL A 197 15.88 -21.94 0.83
C VAL A 197 17.01 -21.81 1.84
N SER A 198 17.72 -20.67 1.86
CA SER A 198 18.79 -20.50 2.85
C SER A 198 18.18 -20.58 4.26
N GLY A 199 18.85 -21.27 5.19
CA GLY A 199 18.38 -21.37 6.58
C GLY A 199 18.12 -19.99 7.20
N LYS A 200 18.91 -18.97 6.80
CA LYS A 200 18.72 -17.57 7.20
C LYS A 200 17.38 -17.00 6.71
N VAL A 201 17.04 -17.14 5.43
CA VAL A 201 15.76 -16.65 4.87
C VAL A 201 14.57 -17.35 5.54
N LEU A 202 14.66 -18.67 5.75
CA LEU A 202 13.60 -19.41 6.43
C LEU A 202 13.44 -18.97 7.88
N THR A 203 14.55 -18.81 8.62
CA THR A 203 14.53 -18.36 10.02
C THR A 203 13.92 -16.96 10.14
N VAL A 204 14.32 -16.03 9.27
CA VAL A 204 13.74 -14.68 9.24
C VAL A 204 12.25 -14.73 8.87
N GLY A 205 11.86 -15.56 7.91
CA GLY A 205 10.46 -15.74 7.51
C GLY A 205 9.59 -16.22 8.68
N ILE A 206 10.04 -17.27 9.39
CA ILE A 206 9.37 -17.80 10.58
C ILE A 206 9.31 -16.73 11.69
N ALA A 207 10.43 -16.07 12.00
CA ALA A 207 10.48 -15.03 13.01
C ALA A 207 9.54 -13.85 12.68
N SER A 208 9.39 -13.51 11.40
CA SER A 208 8.47 -12.46 10.94
C SER A 208 7.00 -12.88 11.10
N VAL A 209 6.67 -14.14 10.86
CA VAL A 209 5.32 -14.70 11.12
C VAL A 209 5.03 -14.72 12.63
N VAL A 210 6.00 -15.11 13.46
CA VAL A 210 5.86 -15.04 14.93
C VAL A 210 5.63 -13.61 15.38
N ALA A 211 6.42 -12.64 14.90
CA ALA A 211 6.24 -11.22 15.20
C ALA A 211 4.85 -10.71 14.81
N PHE A 212 4.32 -11.14 13.66
CA PHE A 212 2.95 -10.86 13.25
C PHE A 212 1.94 -11.39 14.26
N PHE A 213 2.04 -12.68 14.65
CA PHE A 213 1.08 -13.28 15.59
C PHE A 213 1.16 -12.66 16.98
N VAL A 214 2.34 -12.28 17.46
CA VAL A 214 2.49 -11.56 18.73
C VAL A 214 1.71 -10.25 18.71
N ALA A 215 1.87 -9.44 17.67
CA ALA A 215 1.12 -8.19 17.52
C ALA A 215 -0.39 -8.45 17.34
N PHE A 216 -0.76 -9.35 16.43
CA PHE A 216 -2.14 -9.68 16.09
C PHE A 216 -2.95 -10.22 17.28
N ILE A 217 -2.36 -11.16 18.03
CA ILE A 217 -2.97 -11.74 19.24
C ILE A 217 -2.94 -10.73 20.37
N GLY A 218 -1.83 -10.02 20.57
CA GLY A 218 -1.68 -9.03 21.65
C GLY A 218 -2.77 -7.94 21.61
N VAL A 219 -3.03 -7.39 20.43
CA VAL A 219 -4.10 -6.38 20.25
C VAL A 219 -5.49 -6.98 20.54
N ARG A 220 -5.75 -8.23 20.13
CA ARG A 220 -7.03 -8.91 20.39
C ARG A 220 -7.22 -9.32 21.85
N LEU A 221 -6.15 -9.64 22.55
CA LEU A 221 -6.20 -9.87 24.00
C LEU A 221 -6.47 -8.56 24.76
N TYR A 222 -5.93 -7.44 24.28
CA TYR A 222 -6.14 -6.13 24.90
C TYR A 222 -7.57 -5.61 24.74
N TYR A 223 -8.14 -5.64 23.53
CA TYR A 223 -9.51 -5.15 23.27
C TYR A 223 -10.60 -6.20 23.46
N GLY A 224 -10.24 -7.46 23.71
CA GLY A 224 -11.16 -8.60 23.68
C GLY A 224 -11.62 -8.97 22.27
N TYR A 225 -12.36 -10.09 22.17
CA TYR A 225 -12.95 -10.50 20.91
C TYR A 225 -14.14 -9.63 20.54
N GLN A 226 -14.02 -8.99 19.39
CA GLN A 226 -15.06 -8.24 18.72
C GLN A 226 -15.58 -9.00 17.49
N PRO A 227 -16.90 -9.19 17.36
CA PRO A 227 -17.50 -9.87 16.22
C PRO A 227 -17.26 -9.07 14.93
N SER A 228 -17.18 -9.78 13.80
CA SER A 228 -17.16 -9.13 12.50
C SER A 228 -18.53 -8.51 12.22
N GLU A 229 -18.57 -7.19 12.05
CA GLU A 229 -19.77 -6.50 11.59
C GLU A 229 -19.59 -6.13 10.13
N GLY A 230 -20.47 -6.65 9.29
CA GLY A 230 -20.43 -6.34 7.87
C GLY A 230 -21.29 -5.15 7.49
N ILE A 231 -20.82 -4.43 6.48
CA ILE A 231 -21.53 -3.29 5.92
C ILE A 231 -22.81 -3.81 5.23
N HIS A 232 -23.92 -3.08 5.35
CA HIS A 232 -25.21 -3.45 4.73
C HIS A 232 -25.77 -4.82 5.13
N GLY A 233 -25.42 -5.32 6.33
CA GLY A 233 -25.93 -6.60 6.83
C GLY A 233 -25.34 -7.83 6.15
N MET A 234 -24.27 -7.67 5.36
CA MET A 234 -23.49 -8.79 4.81
C MET A 234 -22.80 -9.53 5.96
N LYS A 235 -22.98 -10.85 6.07
CA LYS A 235 -22.45 -11.63 7.20
C LYS A 235 -21.37 -12.63 6.79
N GLY A 236 -21.34 -13.00 5.52
CA GLY A 236 -20.44 -14.06 5.04
C GLY A 236 -19.68 -13.71 3.77
N PHE A 237 -18.71 -14.58 3.47
CA PHE A 237 -17.89 -14.55 2.26
C PHE A 237 -18.72 -14.41 0.98
N ALA A 238 -19.79 -15.22 0.85
CA ALA A 238 -20.62 -15.25 -0.33
C ALA A 238 -21.44 -13.96 -0.52
N ASP A 239 -21.88 -13.34 0.58
CA ASP A 239 -22.64 -12.08 0.55
C ASP A 239 -21.80 -10.96 -0.05
N TYR A 240 -20.57 -10.79 0.46
CA TYR A 240 -19.63 -9.80 -0.04
C TYR A 240 -19.24 -10.05 -1.49
N LEU A 241 -18.93 -11.30 -1.84
CA LEU A 241 -18.55 -11.63 -3.21
C LEU A 241 -19.69 -11.33 -4.19
N LEU A 242 -20.91 -11.72 -3.84
CA LEU A 242 -22.08 -11.46 -4.67
C LEU A 242 -22.40 -9.97 -4.76
N PHE A 243 -22.29 -9.25 -3.64
CA PHE A 243 -22.46 -7.81 -3.60
C PHE A 243 -21.47 -7.12 -4.54
N ASN A 244 -20.17 -7.39 -4.41
CA ASN A 244 -19.14 -6.75 -5.23
C ASN A 244 -19.29 -7.07 -6.73
N ILE A 245 -19.62 -8.31 -7.09
CA ILE A 245 -19.87 -8.68 -8.49
C ILE A 245 -21.11 -7.95 -9.07
N ARG A 246 -22.15 -7.75 -8.25
CA ARG A 246 -23.38 -7.09 -8.71
C ARG A 246 -23.33 -5.56 -8.62
N PHE A 247 -22.41 -5.00 -7.84
CA PHE A 247 -22.32 -3.57 -7.60
C PHE A 247 -21.67 -2.84 -8.78
N LYS A 248 -22.49 -2.45 -9.76
CA LYS A 248 -22.04 -1.88 -11.04
C LYS A 248 -21.11 -0.66 -10.91
N ARG A 249 -21.25 0.15 -9.87
CA ARG A 249 -20.39 1.32 -9.65
C ARG A 249 -18.96 0.94 -9.24
N MET A 250 -18.71 -0.27 -8.74
CA MET A 250 -17.36 -0.74 -8.42
C MET A 250 -16.43 -0.70 -9.63
N TYR A 251 -16.91 -1.13 -10.80
CA TYR A 251 -16.08 -1.29 -11.99
C TYR A 251 -15.46 0.01 -12.51
N PRO A 252 -16.20 1.11 -12.76
CA PRO A 252 -15.61 2.37 -13.18
C PRO A 252 -14.66 2.95 -12.12
N GLU A 253 -14.98 2.82 -10.82
CA GLU A 253 -14.09 3.29 -9.74
C GLU A 253 -12.77 2.48 -9.75
N LEU A 254 -12.86 1.15 -9.92
CA LEU A 254 -11.70 0.27 -9.95
C LEU A 254 -10.82 0.54 -11.17
N ILE A 255 -11.43 0.79 -12.33
CA ILE A 255 -10.72 1.24 -13.54
C ILE A 255 -10.09 2.61 -13.32
N GLY A 256 -10.79 3.54 -12.67
CA GLY A 256 -10.23 4.86 -12.32
C GLY A 256 -9.01 4.76 -11.42
N THR A 257 -8.99 3.78 -10.51
CA THR A 257 -7.88 3.58 -9.56
C THR A 257 -6.71 2.81 -10.18
N LEU A 258 -6.97 1.69 -10.85
CA LEU A 258 -5.93 0.78 -11.35
C LEU A 258 -5.52 1.06 -12.81
N GLY A 259 -6.37 1.78 -13.55
CA GLY A 259 -6.27 1.89 -15.00
C GLY A 259 -6.38 0.52 -15.68
N PHE A 260 -5.72 0.40 -16.84
CA PHE A 260 -5.59 -0.87 -17.56
C PHE A 260 -4.34 -1.67 -17.17
N LEU A 261 -3.58 -1.22 -16.17
CA LEU A 261 -2.32 -1.86 -15.78
C LEU A 261 -2.47 -3.33 -15.38
N PRO A 262 -3.50 -3.75 -14.61
CA PRO A 262 -3.67 -5.16 -14.28
C PRO A 262 -3.79 -6.06 -15.52
N ILE A 263 -4.49 -5.57 -16.56
CA ILE A 263 -4.70 -6.31 -17.82
C ILE A 263 -3.38 -6.41 -18.59
N ILE A 264 -2.67 -5.28 -18.76
CA ILE A 264 -1.37 -5.26 -19.45
C ILE A 264 -0.40 -6.22 -18.76
N VAL A 265 -0.29 -6.15 -17.43
CA VAL A 265 0.61 -6.99 -16.65
C VAL A 265 0.24 -8.47 -16.76
N LEU A 266 -1.05 -8.82 -16.76
CA LEU A 266 -1.49 -10.20 -16.95
C LEU A 266 -1.10 -10.74 -18.35
N LEU A 267 -1.31 -9.94 -19.40
CA LEU A 267 -0.97 -10.32 -20.78
C LEU A 267 0.52 -10.54 -20.99
N PHE A 268 1.35 -9.76 -20.30
CA PHE A 268 2.82 -9.81 -20.42
C PHE A 268 3.52 -10.43 -19.21
N LEU A 269 2.79 -11.14 -18.35
CA LEU A 269 3.30 -11.68 -17.08
C LEU A 269 4.57 -12.52 -17.29
N ARG A 270 4.59 -13.35 -18.34
CA ARG A 270 5.73 -14.23 -18.67
C ARG A 270 7.00 -13.48 -19.10
N ARG A 271 6.91 -12.19 -19.44
CA ARG A 271 8.05 -11.34 -19.82
C ARG A 271 8.70 -10.64 -18.62
N LEU A 272 8.05 -10.66 -17.46
CA LEU A 272 8.58 -10.01 -16.25
C LEU A 272 9.74 -10.80 -15.64
N PRO A 273 10.57 -10.17 -14.78
CA PRO A 273 11.53 -10.90 -13.95
C PRO A 273 10.80 -11.93 -13.10
N LEU A 274 11.45 -13.07 -12.86
CA LEU A 274 10.88 -14.17 -12.09
C LEU A 274 10.35 -13.70 -10.72
N LEU A 275 11.06 -12.78 -10.06
CA LEU A 275 10.66 -12.20 -8.78
C LEU A 275 9.26 -11.54 -8.85
N LEU A 276 9.02 -10.68 -9.84
CA LEU A 276 7.72 -10.01 -10.00
C LEU A 276 6.62 -10.99 -10.42
N GLN A 277 6.94 -12.02 -11.20
CA GLN A 277 5.99 -13.09 -11.51
C GLN A 277 5.57 -13.85 -10.24
N GLN A 278 6.53 -14.22 -9.40
CA GLN A 278 6.27 -14.92 -8.14
C GLN A 278 5.45 -14.06 -7.18
N TRP A 279 5.84 -12.79 -6.99
CA TRP A 279 5.06 -11.86 -6.17
C TRP A 279 3.66 -11.61 -6.72
N PHE A 280 3.48 -11.53 -8.04
CA PHE A 280 2.15 -11.45 -8.65
C PHE A 280 1.28 -12.62 -8.21
N TRP A 281 1.76 -13.86 -8.31
CA TRP A 281 0.96 -15.06 -7.99
C TRP A 281 0.63 -15.22 -6.50
N ILE A 282 1.46 -14.67 -5.62
CA ILE A 282 1.22 -14.71 -4.17
C ILE A 282 0.28 -13.59 -3.77
N VAL A 283 0.58 -12.37 -4.21
CA VAL A 283 -0.08 -11.16 -3.71
C VAL A 283 -1.41 -10.96 -4.44
N CYS A 284 -1.42 -10.88 -5.77
CA CYS A 284 -2.60 -10.42 -6.50
C CYS A 284 -3.81 -11.35 -6.31
N PRO A 285 -3.74 -12.68 -6.53
CA PRO A 285 -4.90 -13.56 -6.34
C PRO A 285 -5.45 -13.54 -4.90
N VAL A 286 -4.55 -13.61 -3.90
CA VAL A 286 -4.95 -13.64 -2.49
C VAL A 286 -5.55 -12.29 -2.09
N TRP A 287 -4.93 -11.18 -2.50
CA TRP A 287 -5.39 -9.83 -2.19
C TRP A 287 -6.77 -9.54 -2.78
N PHE A 288 -6.97 -9.84 -4.07
CA PHE A 288 -8.25 -9.67 -4.73
C PHE A 288 -9.31 -10.61 -4.14
N GLY A 289 -8.95 -11.87 -3.86
CA GLY A 289 -9.86 -12.83 -3.23
C GLY A 289 -10.37 -12.36 -1.87
N ILE A 290 -9.47 -11.87 -1.01
CA ILE A 290 -9.84 -11.35 0.31
C ILE A 290 -10.73 -10.10 0.17
N HIS A 291 -10.33 -9.11 -0.64
CA HIS A 291 -11.07 -7.85 -0.70
C HIS A 291 -12.38 -7.91 -1.48
N LEU A 292 -12.52 -8.85 -2.42
CA LEU A 292 -13.81 -9.12 -3.05
C LEU A 292 -14.77 -9.88 -2.12
N SER A 293 -14.27 -10.54 -1.06
CA SER A 293 -15.09 -11.45 -0.25
C SER A 293 -15.22 -11.07 1.22
N TYR A 294 -14.49 -10.07 1.70
CA TYR A 294 -14.55 -9.59 3.08
C TYR A 294 -14.54 -8.06 3.18
N SER A 295 -14.75 -7.36 2.07
CA SER A 295 -14.77 -5.90 2.03
C SER A 295 -15.65 -5.41 0.89
N THR A 296 -16.06 -4.15 0.96
CA THR A 296 -16.72 -3.40 -0.12
C THR A 296 -15.67 -2.98 -1.14
N ALA A 297 -15.52 -3.73 -2.23
CA ALA A 297 -14.47 -3.50 -3.24
C ALA A 297 -14.65 -2.19 -4.04
N VAL A 298 -15.79 -1.52 -3.90
CA VAL A 298 -15.98 -0.13 -4.36
C VAL A 298 -15.05 0.85 -3.61
N GLU A 299 -14.57 0.49 -2.42
CA GLU A 299 -13.49 1.19 -1.73
C GLU A 299 -12.14 0.84 -2.39
N THR A 300 -11.92 1.38 -3.57
CA THR A 300 -10.83 0.96 -4.46
C THR A 300 -9.43 1.20 -3.90
N ARG A 301 -9.30 2.03 -2.86
CA ARG A 301 -8.07 2.16 -2.05
C ARG A 301 -7.53 0.83 -1.54
N LEU A 302 -8.41 -0.15 -1.34
CA LEU A 302 -8.03 -1.50 -0.95
C LEU A 302 -7.08 -2.15 -1.97
N PHE A 303 -7.11 -1.77 -3.24
CA PHE A 303 -6.28 -2.34 -4.31
C PHE A 303 -5.00 -1.54 -4.59
N LEU A 304 -4.70 -0.50 -3.81
CA LEU A 304 -3.47 0.30 -4.00
C LEU A 304 -2.19 -0.48 -3.70
N VAL A 305 -2.23 -1.50 -2.83
CA VAL A 305 -1.05 -2.33 -2.56
C VAL A 305 -0.63 -3.12 -3.81
N PRO A 306 -1.49 -3.95 -4.45
CA PRO A 306 -1.16 -4.58 -5.73
C PRO A 306 -0.76 -3.56 -6.81
N GLN A 307 -1.42 -2.40 -6.87
CA GLN A 307 -1.09 -1.34 -7.81
C GLN A 307 0.35 -0.84 -7.66
N ALA A 308 0.73 -0.44 -6.44
CA ALA A 308 2.05 0.11 -6.15
C ALA A 308 3.16 -0.95 -6.19
N LEU A 309 2.86 -2.15 -5.68
CA LEU A 309 3.84 -3.22 -5.51
C LEU A 309 4.10 -4.01 -6.79
N ILE A 310 3.06 -4.26 -7.58
CA ILE A 310 3.10 -5.19 -8.72
C ILE A 310 2.80 -4.49 -10.03
N PHE A 311 1.62 -3.86 -10.16
CA PHE A 311 1.15 -3.44 -11.48
C PHE A 311 1.97 -2.29 -12.08
N ILE A 312 2.23 -1.23 -11.31
CA ILE A 312 3.08 -0.13 -11.74
C ILE A 312 4.51 -0.62 -12.08
N PRO A 313 5.27 -1.22 -11.15
CA PRO A 313 6.65 -1.62 -11.44
C PRO A 313 6.77 -2.66 -12.56
N ALA A 314 5.82 -3.59 -12.70
CA ALA A 314 5.79 -4.53 -13.82
C ALA A 314 5.61 -3.79 -15.15
N PHE A 315 4.70 -2.81 -15.21
CA PHE A 315 4.52 -1.99 -16.41
C PHE A 315 5.77 -1.19 -16.76
N LEU A 316 6.40 -0.54 -15.78
CA LEU A 316 7.65 0.19 -15.98
C LEU A 316 8.76 -0.75 -16.47
N TYR A 317 8.88 -1.94 -15.89
CA TYR A 317 9.87 -2.93 -16.33
C TYR A 317 9.64 -3.35 -17.79
N LEU A 318 8.39 -3.59 -18.21
CA LEU A 318 8.08 -3.96 -19.59
C LEU A 318 8.50 -2.87 -20.59
N ILE A 319 8.32 -1.60 -20.23
CA ILE A 319 8.76 -0.47 -21.07
C ILE A 319 10.29 -0.43 -21.11
N GLU A 320 10.96 -0.53 -19.97
CA GLU A 320 12.44 -0.53 -19.89
C GLU A 320 13.05 -1.68 -20.69
N ASP A 321 12.52 -2.91 -20.56
CA ASP A 321 12.96 -4.09 -21.31
C ASP A 321 12.76 -3.92 -22.83
N TRP A 322 11.63 -3.33 -23.24
CA TRP A 322 11.37 -3.03 -24.64
C TRP A 322 12.40 -2.04 -25.20
N TYR A 323 12.68 -0.93 -24.51
CA TYR A 323 13.69 0.04 -24.92
C TYR A 323 15.09 -0.59 -25.00
N ARG A 324 15.46 -1.43 -24.03
CA ARG A 324 16.77 -2.12 -24.04
C ARG A 324 16.93 -2.99 -25.28
N LYS A 325 15.90 -3.75 -25.67
CA LYS A 325 15.95 -4.63 -26.85
C LYS A 325 16.09 -3.84 -28.16
N GLN A 326 15.43 -2.69 -28.27
CA GLN A 326 15.53 -1.84 -29.47
C GLN A 326 16.93 -1.26 -29.66
N LEU A 327 17.61 -0.89 -28.57
CA LEU A 327 18.98 -0.38 -28.64
C LEU A 327 19.98 -1.46 -29.07
N VAL A 328 19.81 -2.70 -28.60
CA VAL A 328 20.69 -3.83 -28.97
C VAL A 328 20.55 -4.20 -30.46
N THR A 329 19.39 -4.00 -31.07
CA THR A 329 19.17 -4.32 -32.49
C THR A 329 19.67 -3.24 -33.46
N GLN A 330 20.14 -2.10 -32.96
CA GLN A 330 20.67 -0.99 -33.78
C GLN A 330 22.20 -0.98 -33.87
N ASP A 331 22.88 -1.85 -33.12
CA ASP A 331 24.31 -2.16 -33.24
C ASP A 331 24.51 -3.45 -34.06
#